data_AF-A0A354UBL0-F1
#
_entry.id   AF-A0A354UBL0-F1
#
_cell.length_a   1.000
_cell.length_b   1.000
_cell.length_c   1.000
_cell.angle_alpha   90.00
_cell.angle_beta   90.00
_cell.angle_gamma   90.00
#
_symmetry.space_group_name_H-M   'P 1'
#
loop_
_entity.id
_entity.type
_entity.pdbx_description
1 polymer ?
#
loop_
_entity_poly.entity_id
_entity_poly.type
_entity_poly.pdbx_seq_one_letter_code
_entity_poly.pdbx_strand_id
1 'polypeptide(L)'
;MTPEQMLFLAGSPEFQSILAKDGHLKSLEAEKNNPAAEYHLMLEMLHGLHKLKDTPVMPITPAIWGVLWTMQNAYTLDSKEITEADSDAMFYLLANGLKRTGADPVQITLDSMGFSRAQGFTEDEIKTELCSLISLAFRPLRMLPRTGSDDDPVFDADWLAALVAVTARATNERATYIIHEMPLSACCMFYVQERKRTDTHGLIRKRNSGEIDAEIYRYTMELGEKFCAEHQMS
;
A
#
# COMPACT_ATOMS: atom_id res chain seq x y z
N MET A 1 17.53 -13.42 -26.16
CA MET A 1 17.11 -12.36 -27.10
C MET A 1 18.22 -11.92 -28.07
N THR A 2 17.96 -11.88 -29.38
CA THR A 2 18.90 -11.40 -30.42
C THR A 2 18.79 -9.87 -30.63
N PRO A 3 19.79 -9.20 -31.24
CA PRO A 3 19.71 -7.77 -31.54
C PRO A 3 18.52 -7.39 -32.45
N GLU A 4 18.13 -8.28 -33.37
CA GLU A 4 16.97 -8.07 -34.26
C GLU A 4 15.64 -8.14 -33.50
N GLN A 5 15.50 -9.08 -32.55
CA GLN A 5 14.36 -9.15 -31.64
C GLN A 5 14.26 -7.90 -30.75
N MET A 6 15.39 -7.37 -30.25
CA MET A 6 15.39 -6.14 -29.46
C MET A 6 14.93 -4.91 -30.28
N LEU A 7 15.38 -4.80 -31.53
CA LEU A 7 14.94 -3.73 -32.45
C LEU A 7 13.45 -3.83 -32.75
N PHE A 8 12.93 -5.04 -32.96
CA PHE A 8 11.51 -5.28 -33.15
C PHE A 8 10.68 -4.87 -31.93
N LEU A 9 11.08 -5.28 -30.72
CA LEU A 9 10.40 -4.93 -29.47
C LEU A 9 10.42 -3.41 -29.20
N ALA A 10 11.54 -2.75 -29.48
CA ALA A 10 11.65 -1.30 -29.34
C ALA A 10 10.75 -0.54 -30.33
N GLY A 11 10.52 -1.11 -31.52
CA GLY A 11 9.66 -0.55 -32.56
C GLY A 11 8.17 -0.92 -32.45
N SER A 12 7.79 -1.94 -31.66
CA SER A 12 6.39 -2.41 -31.55
C SER A 12 5.58 -1.56 -30.57
N PRO A 13 4.55 -0.84 -31.04
CA PRO A 13 3.63 -0.11 -30.17
C PRO A 13 2.82 -1.04 -29.27
N GLU A 14 2.53 -2.27 -29.72
CA GLU A 14 1.83 -3.26 -28.89
C GLU A 14 2.67 -3.66 -27.68
N PHE A 15 3.96 -3.95 -27.88
CA PHE A 15 4.84 -4.31 -26.78
C PHE A 15 5.03 -3.15 -25.79
N GLN A 16 5.19 -1.91 -26.28
CA GLN A 16 5.22 -0.73 -25.41
C GLN A 16 3.93 -0.56 -24.60
N SER A 17 2.77 -0.88 -25.18
CA SER A 17 1.49 -0.87 -24.47
C SER A 17 1.42 -1.93 -23.37
N ILE A 18 1.96 -3.13 -23.62
CA ILE A 18 2.05 -4.20 -22.62
C ILE A 18 2.90 -3.75 -21.43
N LEU A 19 4.11 -3.24 -21.70
CA LEU A 19 5.01 -2.74 -20.65
C LEU A 19 4.36 -1.60 -19.83
N ALA A 20 3.68 -0.67 -20.50
CA ALA A 20 3.03 0.46 -19.85
C ALA A 20 1.82 0.05 -18.99
N LYS A 21 1.19 -1.11 -19.26
CA LYS A 21 0.03 -1.61 -18.52
C LYS A 21 0.39 -2.66 -17.47
N ASP A 22 1.60 -3.22 -17.52
CA ASP A 22 2.04 -4.27 -16.60
C ASP A 22 2.10 -3.75 -15.15
N GLY A 23 1.28 -4.36 -14.28
CA GLY A 23 1.17 -3.96 -12.88
C GLY A 23 2.42 -4.31 -12.05
N HIS A 24 3.16 -5.34 -12.43
CA HIS A 24 4.38 -5.75 -11.75
C HIS A 24 5.52 -4.75 -12.00
N LEU A 25 5.70 -4.32 -13.25
CA LEU A 25 6.67 -3.27 -13.61
C LEU A 25 6.35 -1.94 -12.90
N LYS A 26 5.08 -1.55 -12.84
CA LYS A 26 4.66 -0.36 -12.08
C LYS A 26 4.98 -0.48 -10.59
N SER A 27 4.76 -1.66 -10.01
CA SER A 27 5.08 -1.94 -8.60
C SER A 27 6.58 -1.82 -8.34
N LEU A 28 7.41 -2.42 -9.21
CA LEU A 28 8.87 -2.33 -9.13
C LEU A 28 9.38 -0.89 -9.27
N GLU A 29 8.86 -0.13 -10.24
CA GLU A 29 9.25 1.28 -10.42
C GLU A 29 8.91 2.09 -9.16
N ALA A 30 7.76 1.80 -8.52
CA ALA A 30 7.36 2.43 -7.26
C ALA A 30 8.18 1.99 -6.03
N GLU A 31 8.99 0.93 -6.12
CA GLU A 31 9.95 0.53 -5.07
C GLU A 31 11.23 1.38 -5.09
N LYS A 32 11.53 2.06 -6.20
CA LYS A 32 12.73 2.89 -6.32
C LYS A 32 12.75 3.97 -5.26
N ASN A 33 13.97 4.31 -4.81
CA ASN A 33 14.14 5.26 -3.73
C ASN A 33 13.53 6.63 -4.10
N ASN A 34 12.44 6.99 -3.43
CA ASN A 34 11.71 8.23 -3.65
C ASN A 34 11.81 9.12 -2.38
N PRO A 35 12.74 10.10 -2.37
CA PRO A 35 12.94 10.99 -1.22
C PRO A 35 11.69 11.79 -0.83
N ALA A 36 10.86 12.19 -1.79
CA ALA A 36 9.63 12.94 -1.50
C ALA A 36 8.63 12.08 -0.70
N ALA A 37 8.53 10.80 -1.03
CA ALA A 37 7.65 9.88 -0.32
C ALA A 37 8.28 9.38 1.01
N GLU A 38 9.62 9.36 1.15
CA GLU A 38 10.28 9.18 2.46
C GLU A 38 10.01 10.37 3.39
N TYR A 39 10.05 11.59 2.85
CA TYR A 39 9.72 12.80 3.61
C TYR A 39 8.28 12.77 4.14
N HIS A 40 7.32 12.26 3.37
CA HIS A 40 5.94 12.07 3.86
C HIS A 40 5.85 11.06 5.01
N LEU A 41 6.55 9.92 4.92
CA LEU A 41 6.62 8.97 6.03
C LEU A 41 7.24 9.58 7.29
N MET A 42 8.28 10.42 7.12
CA MET A 42 8.87 11.15 8.23
C MET A 42 7.89 12.16 8.83
N LEU A 43 7.13 12.88 8.01
CA LEU A 43 6.11 13.81 8.50
C LEU A 43 4.96 13.09 9.22
N GLU A 44 4.54 11.92 8.75
CA GLU A 44 3.59 11.05 9.46
C GLU A 44 4.08 10.73 10.87
N MET A 45 5.35 10.30 10.97
CA MET A 45 5.97 9.97 12.25
C MET A 45 6.16 11.18 13.17
N LEU A 46 6.36 12.38 12.62
CA LEU A 46 6.65 13.58 13.40
C LEU A 46 5.39 14.37 13.80
N HIS A 47 4.42 14.50 12.91
CA HIS A 47 3.31 15.46 13.06
C HIS A 47 1.91 14.85 12.93
N GLY A 48 1.77 13.62 12.41
CA GLY A 48 0.54 12.82 12.48
C GLY A 48 -0.74 13.42 11.89
N LEU A 49 -0.67 14.51 11.11
CA LEU A 49 -1.84 15.18 10.53
C LEU A 49 -1.66 15.39 9.04
N HIS A 50 -2.56 14.80 8.27
CA HIS A 50 -2.66 14.96 6.83
C HIS A 50 -3.85 15.83 6.48
N LYS A 51 -3.88 16.29 5.23
CA LYS A 51 -5.06 16.88 4.64
C LYS A 51 -5.33 16.21 3.31
N LEU A 52 -6.61 15.91 3.07
CA LEU A 52 -7.12 15.58 1.75
C LEU A 52 -7.93 16.79 1.27
N LYS A 53 -7.41 17.51 0.27
CA LYS A 53 -7.83 18.88 -0.07
C LYS A 53 -7.85 19.74 1.20
N ASP A 54 -9.00 20.32 1.54
CA ASP A 54 -9.16 21.18 2.72
C ASP A 54 -9.61 20.40 3.97
N THR A 55 -9.85 19.09 3.86
CA THR A 55 -10.31 18.24 4.97
C THR A 55 -9.12 17.72 5.77
N PRO A 56 -8.99 18.06 7.06
CA PRO A 56 -8.02 17.41 7.95
C PRO A 56 -8.36 15.94 8.11
N VAL A 57 -7.37 15.07 7.96
CA VAL A 57 -7.54 13.63 8.15
C VAL A 57 -6.50 13.10 9.13
N MET A 58 -6.93 12.12 9.91
CA MET A 58 -6.06 11.32 10.75
C MET A 58 -5.31 10.29 9.89
N PRO A 59 -4.16 9.79 10.36
CA PRO A 59 -3.47 8.69 9.70
C PRO A 59 -4.34 7.43 9.69
N ILE A 60 -4.05 6.52 8.76
CA ILE A 60 -4.56 5.16 8.83
C ILE A 60 -3.98 4.54 10.11
N THR A 61 -4.84 4.11 11.03
CA THR A 61 -4.43 3.42 12.27
C THR A 61 -4.75 1.92 12.18
N PRO A 62 -4.15 1.07 13.02
CA PRO A 62 -4.50 -0.35 13.07
C PRO A 62 -6.00 -0.60 13.26
N ALA A 63 -6.68 0.21 14.07
CA ALA A 63 -8.12 0.09 14.27
C ALA A 63 -8.94 0.43 13.03
N ILE A 64 -8.61 1.55 12.35
CA ILE A 64 -9.30 1.95 11.11
C ILE A 64 -9.15 0.84 10.08
N TRP A 65 -7.93 0.30 9.92
CA TRP A 65 -7.66 -0.75 8.95
C TRP A 65 -8.43 -2.05 9.26
N GLY A 66 -8.40 -2.51 10.51
CA GLY A 66 -9.13 -3.71 10.93
C GLY A 66 -10.65 -3.57 10.78
N VAL A 67 -11.21 -2.38 11.03
CA VAL A 67 -12.64 -2.11 10.81
C VAL A 67 -12.97 -2.14 9.32
N LEU A 68 -12.17 -1.49 8.48
CA LEU A 68 -12.36 -1.53 7.01
C LEU A 68 -12.33 -2.96 6.48
N TRP A 69 -11.40 -3.79 6.96
CA TRP A 69 -11.34 -5.21 6.59
C TRP A 69 -12.56 -5.99 7.06
N THR A 70 -13.02 -5.77 8.30
CA THR A 70 -14.24 -6.39 8.83
C THR A 70 -15.49 -6.00 8.03
N MET A 71 -15.51 -4.77 7.49
CA MET A 71 -16.56 -4.26 6.60
C MET A 71 -16.47 -4.80 5.16
N GLN A 72 -15.48 -5.63 4.85
CA GLN A 72 -15.16 -6.08 3.48
C GLN A 72 -14.97 -4.91 2.50
N ASN A 73 -14.33 -3.85 2.99
CA ASN A 73 -13.98 -2.71 2.16
C ASN A 73 -12.93 -3.12 1.12
N ALA A 74 -13.15 -2.77 -0.14
CA ALA A 74 -12.31 -3.20 -1.27
C ALA A 74 -10.84 -2.75 -1.15
N TYR A 75 -10.55 -1.66 -0.43
CA TYR A 75 -9.16 -1.23 -0.20
C TYR A 75 -8.33 -2.21 0.62
N THR A 76 -8.97 -3.12 1.34
CA THR A 76 -8.30 -4.09 2.22
C THR A 76 -8.25 -5.50 1.62
N LEU A 77 -8.76 -5.67 0.40
CA LEU A 77 -8.94 -6.96 -0.27
C LEU A 77 -8.37 -6.89 -1.68
N ASP A 78 -7.51 -7.85 -2.04
CA ASP A 78 -6.91 -7.89 -3.39
C ASP A 78 -7.92 -8.39 -4.45
N SER A 79 -9.00 -9.04 -4.01
CA SER A 79 -9.98 -9.72 -4.86
C SER A 79 -11.20 -8.89 -5.27
N LYS A 80 -11.34 -7.65 -4.79
CA LYS A 80 -12.56 -6.83 -4.96
C LYS A 80 -12.27 -5.50 -5.68
N GLU A 81 -13.16 -5.12 -6.61
CA GLU A 81 -13.10 -3.81 -7.26
C GLU A 81 -13.52 -2.69 -6.31
N ILE A 82 -12.78 -1.57 -6.35
CA ILE A 82 -13.01 -0.41 -5.48
C ILE A 82 -14.23 0.39 -5.98
N THR A 83 -15.24 0.53 -5.13
CA THR A 83 -16.46 1.32 -5.39
C THR A 83 -16.42 2.70 -4.71
N GLU A 84 -17.32 3.61 -5.10
CA GLU A 84 -17.51 4.90 -4.42
C GLU A 84 -17.81 4.72 -2.92
N ALA A 85 -18.60 3.70 -2.55
CA ALA A 85 -18.93 3.41 -1.16
C ALA A 85 -17.70 2.98 -0.34
N ASP A 86 -16.75 2.28 -0.96
CA ASP A 86 -15.49 1.90 -0.30
C ASP A 86 -14.64 3.14 0.00
N SER A 87 -14.54 4.08 -0.94
CA SER A 87 -13.83 5.35 -0.79
C SER A 87 -14.47 6.26 0.27
N ASP A 88 -15.79 6.35 0.23
CA ASP A 88 -16.58 7.13 1.18
C ASP A 88 -16.37 6.65 2.62
N ALA A 89 -16.51 5.35 2.86
CA ALA A 89 -16.32 4.77 4.19
C ALA A 89 -14.91 5.03 4.74
N MET A 90 -13.89 4.80 3.91
CA MET A 90 -12.50 5.04 4.32
C MET A 90 -12.24 6.52 4.61
N PHE A 91 -12.63 7.42 3.70
CA PHE A 91 -12.39 8.85 3.88
C PHE A 91 -13.16 9.40 5.09
N TYR A 92 -14.40 8.96 5.29
CA TYR A 92 -15.21 9.32 6.46
C TYR A 92 -14.53 8.92 7.78
N LEU A 93 -13.98 7.70 7.86
CA LEU A 93 -13.25 7.22 9.03
C LEU A 93 -11.95 8.00 9.27
N LEU A 94 -11.23 8.38 8.22
CA LEU A 94 -10.02 9.19 8.35
C LEU A 94 -10.32 10.62 8.80
N ALA A 95 -11.42 11.22 8.34
CA ALA A 95 -11.82 12.58 8.70
C ALA A 95 -12.41 12.67 10.12
N ASN A 96 -13.22 11.68 10.53
CA ASN A 96 -13.97 11.74 11.79
C ASN A 96 -13.35 10.89 12.91
N GLY A 97 -12.64 9.82 12.55
CA GLY A 97 -12.00 8.92 13.49
C GLY A 97 -12.91 7.91 14.17
N LEU A 98 -12.40 6.70 14.34
CA LEU A 98 -13.18 5.57 14.84
C LEU A 98 -13.78 5.79 16.25
N LYS A 99 -13.07 6.50 17.13
CA LYS A 99 -13.57 6.82 18.48
C LYS A 99 -14.82 7.69 18.45
N ARG A 100 -14.99 8.55 17.43
CA ARG A 100 -16.14 9.46 17.31
C ARG A 100 -17.30 8.85 16.54
N THR A 101 -17.01 8.02 15.53
CA THR A 101 -18.02 7.39 14.67
C THR A 101 -18.73 6.22 15.35
N GLY A 102 -18.15 5.65 16.41
CA GLY A 102 -18.58 4.35 16.93
C GLY A 102 -18.08 3.20 16.05
N ALA A 103 -18.14 1.98 16.57
CA ALA A 103 -17.62 0.78 15.90
C ALA A 103 -18.74 -0.05 15.25
N ASP A 104 -19.87 0.57 14.86
CA ASP A 104 -20.94 -0.12 14.14
C ASP A 104 -20.73 0.00 12.62
N PRO A 105 -20.40 -1.10 11.92
CA PRO A 105 -20.22 -1.14 10.47
C PRO A 105 -21.38 -0.54 9.68
N VAL A 106 -22.63 -0.81 10.11
CA VAL A 106 -23.82 -0.39 9.38
C VAL A 106 -23.96 1.13 9.45
N GLN A 107 -23.79 1.69 10.65
CA GLN A 107 -23.88 3.12 10.86
C GLN A 107 -22.77 3.87 10.12
N ILE A 108 -21.52 3.34 10.13
CA ILE A 108 -20.41 3.92 9.38
C ILE A 108 -20.74 3.98 7.89
N THR A 109 -21.26 2.90 7.30
CA THR A 109 -21.65 2.89 5.89
C THR A 109 -22.68 3.96 5.58
N LEU A 110 -23.75 4.06 6.39
CA LEU A 110 -24.82 5.05 6.19
C LEU A 110 -24.31 6.49 6.32
N ASP A 111 -23.51 6.78 7.34
CA ASP A 111 -23.01 8.14 7.59
C ASP A 111 -21.96 8.59 6.58
N SER A 112 -21.25 7.63 5.96
CA SER A 112 -20.25 7.91 4.94
C SER A 112 -20.81 8.18 3.55
N MET A 113 -22.08 7.84 3.26
CA MET A 113 -22.60 7.89 1.90
C MET A 113 -22.49 9.30 1.28
N GLY A 114 -21.79 9.40 0.15
CA GLY A 114 -21.55 10.65 -0.58
C GLY A 114 -20.53 11.58 0.07
N PHE A 115 -19.80 11.12 1.10
CA PHE A 115 -18.88 11.96 1.86
C PHE A 115 -17.76 12.53 1.00
N SER A 116 -17.16 11.72 0.13
CA SER A 116 -16.05 12.16 -0.75
C SER A 116 -16.50 13.28 -1.69
N ARG A 117 -17.68 13.11 -2.29
CA ARG A 117 -18.28 14.10 -3.18
C ARG A 117 -18.64 15.39 -2.44
N ALA A 118 -19.13 15.29 -1.21
CA ALA A 118 -19.43 16.46 -0.37
C ALA A 118 -18.18 17.29 -0.05
N GLN A 119 -17.00 16.66 0.00
CA GLN A 119 -15.70 17.35 0.13
C GLN A 119 -15.09 17.76 -1.22
N GLY A 120 -15.85 17.65 -2.31
CA GLY A 120 -15.47 18.12 -3.64
C GLY A 120 -14.51 17.19 -4.39
N PHE A 121 -14.40 15.91 -4.03
CA PHE A 121 -13.63 14.93 -4.81
C PHE A 121 -14.46 14.32 -5.94
N THR A 122 -13.80 14.07 -7.08
CA THR A 122 -14.29 13.07 -8.04
C THR A 122 -13.92 11.66 -7.56
N GLU A 123 -14.55 10.64 -8.12
CA GLU A 123 -14.28 9.24 -7.77
C GLU A 123 -12.81 8.86 -8.02
N ASP A 124 -12.25 9.22 -9.17
CA ASP A 124 -10.85 8.91 -9.52
C ASP A 124 -9.85 9.66 -8.63
N GLU A 125 -10.15 10.92 -8.28
CA GLU A 125 -9.30 11.72 -7.40
C GLU A 125 -9.21 11.10 -6.00
N ILE A 126 -10.35 10.81 -5.37
CA ILE A 126 -10.33 10.23 -4.02
C ILE A 126 -9.69 8.84 -4.04
N LYS A 127 -9.97 8.04 -5.09
CA LYS A 127 -9.35 6.72 -5.24
C LYS A 127 -7.83 6.81 -5.26
N THR A 128 -7.30 7.74 -6.04
CA THR A 128 -5.85 7.96 -6.16
C THR A 128 -5.23 8.39 -4.84
N GLU A 129 -5.86 9.34 -4.14
CA GLU A 129 -5.38 9.82 -2.84
C GLU A 129 -5.37 8.72 -1.77
N LEU A 130 -6.46 7.95 -1.66
CA LEU A 130 -6.56 6.86 -0.70
C LEU A 130 -5.55 5.74 -1.00
N CYS A 131 -5.38 5.36 -2.27
CA CYS A 131 -4.35 4.40 -2.67
C CYS A 131 -2.94 4.88 -2.32
N SER A 132 -2.68 6.19 -2.44
CA SER A 132 -1.41 6.80 -2.04
C SER A 132 -1.17 6.68 -0.54
N LEU A 133 -2.18 7.00 0.28
CA LEU A 133 -2.10 6.87 1.74
C LEU A 133 -1.86 5.42 2.18
N ILE A 134 -2.57 4.45 1.59
CA ILE A 134 -2.39 3.02 1.86
C ILE A 134 -0.98 2.58 1.48
N SER A 135 -0.52 2.98 0.30
CA SER A 135 0.83 2.68 -0.17
C SER A 135 1.90 3.19 0.79
N LEU A 136 1.71 4.38 1.38
CA LEU A 136 2.58 4.91 2.41
C LEU A 136 2.48 4.10 3.71
N ALA A 137 1.28 3.83 4.21
CA ALA A 137 1.03 3.07 5.44
C ALA A 137 1.73 1.70 5.46
N PHE A 138 1.77 1.00 4.33
CA PHE A 138 2.40 -0.33 4.23
C PHE A 138 3.82 -0.33 3.65
N ARG A 139 4.32 0.82 3.17
CA ARG A 139 5.64 0.93 2.57
C ARG A 139 6.77 0.31 3.41
N PRO A 140 6.81 0.45 4.75
CA PRO A 140 7.89 -0.15 5.54
C PRO A 140 7.99 -1.67 5.35
N LEU A 141 6.86 -2.36 5.13
CA LEU A 141 6.84 -3.82 4.97
C LEU A 141 7.53 -4.29 3.69
N ARG A 142 7.77 -3.42 2.70
CA ARG A 142 8.54 -3.75 1.48
C ARG A 142 9.99 -4.12 1.76
N MET A 143 10.48 -3.87 2.97
CA MET A 143 11.82 -4.31 3.42
C MET A 143 11.86 -5.79 3.78
N LEU A 144 10.70 -6.42 3.99
CA LEU A 144 10.60 -7.84 4.30
C LEU A 144 10.80 -8.67 3.02
N PRO A 145 11.37 -9.88 3.13
CA PRO A 145 11.43 -10.81 2.00
C PRO A 145 10.01 -11.11 1.48
N ARG A 146 9.85 -11.13 0.15
CA ARG A 146 8.59 -11.55 -0.47
C ARG A 146 8.34 -13.02 -0.14
N THR A 147 7.27 -13.30 0.60
CA THR A 147 6.75 -14.65 0.80
C THR A 147 5.61 -14.85 -0.20
N GLY A 148 5.79 -15.76 -1.16
CA GLY A 148 4.79 -16.02 -2.22
C GLY A 148 3.59 -16.81 -1.71
N SER A 149 2.79 -16.19 -0.85
CA SER A 149 1.47 -16.68 -0.47
C SER A 149 0.45 -16.12 -1.45
N ASP A 150 -0.31 -17.00 -2.09
CA ASP A 150 -1.43 -16.61 -2.97
C ASP A 150 -2.71 -16.30 -2.16
N ASP A 151 -2.67 -16.45 -0.83
CA ASP A 151 -3.82 -16.16 0.04
C ASP A 151 -4.02 -14.65 0.26
N ASP A 152 -5.29 -14.22 0.23
CA ASP A 152 -5.71 -12.85 0.55
C ASP A 152 -5.21 -12.44 1.96
N PRO A 153 -4.81 -11.16 2.15
CA PRO A 153 -4.34 -10.69 3.44
C PRO A 153 -5.44 -10.71 4.50
N VAL A 154 -5.10 -11.21 5.69
CA VAL A 154 -5.99 -11.30 6.85
C VAL A 154 -5.62 -10.24 7.89
N PHE A 155 -6.54 -9.34 8.19
CA PHE A 155 -6.38 -8.24 9.15
C PHE A 155 -7.35 -8.38 10.35
N ASP A 156 -7.42 -9.58 10.90
CA ASP A 156 -8.30 -9.94 12.00
C ASP A 156 -7.78 -9.50 13.39
N ALA A 157 -8.45 -9.96 14.46
CA ALA A 157 -8.06 -9.66 15.83
C ALA A 157 -6.67 -10.21 16.21
N ASP A 158 -6.26 -11.35 15.62
CA ASP A 158 -4.95 -11.94 15.87
C ASP A 158 -3.85 -11.13 15.19
N TRP A 159 -4.08 -10.66 13.95
CA TRP A 159 -3.21 -9.70 13.28
C TRP A 159 -3.03 -8.43 14.12
N LEU A 160 -4.14 -7.85 14.58
CA LEU A 160 -4.13 -6.62 15.38
C LEU A 160 -3.38 -6.83 16.70
N ALA A 161 -3.65 -7.92 17.41
CA ALA A 161 -2.99 -8.24 18.67
C ALA A 161 -1.48 -8.45 18.48
N ALA A 162 -1.07 -9.16 17.42
CA ALA A 162 0.33 -9.39 17.10
C ALA A 162 1.07 -8.08 16.80
N LEU A 163 0.49 -7.23 15.94
CA LEU A 163 1.06 -5.92 15.60
C LEU A 163 1.22 -5.06 16.85
N VAL A 164 0.16 -4.93 17.66
CA VAL A 164 0.15 -4.13 18.89
C VAL A 164 1.17 -4.65 19.89
N ALA A 165 1.29 -5.96 20.07
CA ALA A 165 2.26 -6.55 20.98
C ALA A 165 3.69 -6.25 20.56
N VAL A 166 4.00 -6.29 19.26
CA VAL A 166 5.33 -5.94 18.74
C VAL A 166 5.61 -4.46 18.93
N THR A 167 4.67 -3.60 18.53
CA THR A 167 4.83 -2.14 18.64
C THR A 167 4.96 -1.69 20.09
N ALA A 168 4.14 -2.22 21.01
CA ALA A 168 4.20 -1.88 22.43
C ALA A 168 5.55 -2.25 23.06
N ARG A 169 6.15 -3.38 22.66
CA ARG A 169 7.51 -3.74 23.12
C ARG A 169 8.57 -2.78 22.59
N ALA A 170 8.43 -2.32 21.34
CA ALA A 170 9.39 -1.43 20.70
C ALA A 170 9.34 0.00 21.24
N THR A 171 8.15 0.49 21.63
CA THR A 171 7.93 1.90 21.99
C THR A 171 7.63 2.14 23.46
N ASN A 172 7.29 1.09 24.23
CA ASN A 172 6.74 1.18 25.58
C ASN A 172 5.42 1.99 25.66
N GLU A 173 4.70 2.09 24.54
CA GLU A 173 3.39 2.76 24.49
C GLU A 173 2.24 1.83 24.89
N ARG A 174 1.13 2.43 25.31
CA ARG A 174 -0.08 1.68 25.66
C ARG A 174 -0.76 1.12 24.42
N ALA A 175 -1.29 -0.11 24.51
CA ALA A 175 -2.05 -0.75 23.45
C ALA A 175 -3.16 0.15 22.87
N THR A 176 -3.89 0.86 23.72
CA THR A 176 -4.97 1.78 23.30
C THR A 176 -4.48 2.93 22.43
N TYR A 177 -3.27 3.44 22.68
CA TYR A 177 -2.66 4.50 21.86
C TYR A 177 -2.23 3.92 20.50
N ILE A 178 -1.57 2.77 20.52
CA ILE A 178 -1.11 2.09 19.30
C ILE A 178 -2.29 1.76 18.37
N ILE A 179 -3.38 1.23 18.92
CA ILE A 179 -4.55 0.81 18.17
C ILE A 179 -5.25 2.01 17.50
N HIS A 180 -5.43 3.12 18.23
CA HIS A 180 -6.34 4.19 17.82
C HIS A 180 -5.68 5.47 17.34
N GLU A 181 -4.41 5.71 17.65
CA GLU A 181 -3.76 7.01 17.46
C GLU A 181 -2.42 6.89 16.72
N MET A 182 -1.69 5.80 16.88
CA MET A 182 -0.43 5.60 16.18
C MET A 182 -0.67 5.31 14.68
N PRO A 183 0.04 5.99 13.76
CA PRO A 183 0.00 5.67 12.35
C PRO A 183 0.38 4.21 12.08
N LEU A 184 -0.32 3.57 11.15
CA LEU A 184 -0.05 2.21 10.71
C LEU A 184 1.35 2.11 10.07
N SER A 185 1.80 3.15 9.36
CA SER A 185 3.19 3.27 8.87
C SER A 185 4.22 3.14 9.99
N ALA A 186 4.01 3.83 11.11
CA ALA A 186 4.88 3.72 12.27
C ALA A 186 4.84 2.30 12.87
N CYS A 187 3.65 1.71 13.01
CA CYS A 187 3.50 0.33 13.50
C CYS A 187 4.24 -0.67 12.61
N CYS A 188 4.08 -0.57 11.28
CA CYS A 188 4.79 -1.38 10.28
C CYS A 188 6.31 -1.17 10.36
N MET A 189 6.76 0.07 10.57
CA MET A 189 8.18 0.37 10.75
C MET A 189 8.73 -0.32 12.00
N PHE A 190 8.08 -0.21 13.15
CA PHE A 190 8.51 -0.88 14.38
C PHE A 190 8.51 -2.40 14.22
N TYR A 191 7.50 -2.96 13.54
CA TYR A 191 7.48 -4.37 13.20
C TYR A 191 8.72 -4.80 12.41
N VAL A 192 9.08 -4.07 11.36
CA VAL A 192 10.28 -4.35 10.56
C VAL A 192 11.56 -4.22 11.38
N GLN A 193 11.68 -3.18 12.20
CA GLN A 193 12.86 -3.01 13.06
C GLN A 193 13.01 -4.15 14.07
N GLU A 194 11.90 -4.62 14.66
CA GLU A 194 11.93 -5.78 15.55
C GLU A 194 12.31 -7.06 14.81
N ARG A 195 11.81 -7.30 13.60
CA ARG A 195 12.20 -8.46 12.77
C ARG A 195 13.68 -8.44 12.41
N LYS A 196 14.26 -7.25 12.15
CA LYS A 196 15.70 -7.08 11.90
C LYS A 196 16.57 -7.51 13.08
N ARG A 197 16.11 -7.37 14.33
CA ARG A 197 16.89 -7.79 15.52
C ARG A 197 17.19 -9.29 15.51
N THR A 198 16.32 -10.07 14.86
CA THR A 198 16.44 -11.51 14.70
C THR A 198 16.90 -11.94 13.31
N ASP A 199 17.21 -10.98 12.42
CA ASP A 199 17.64 -11.26 11.05
C ASP A 199 19.15 -11.55 10.99
N THR A 200 19.50 -12.82 11.19
CA THR A 200 20.89 -13.28 11.16
C THR A 200 21.51 -13.27 9.76
N HIS A 201 20.70 -13.18 8.70
CA HIS A 201 21.14 -13.29 7.32
C HIS A 201 21.13 -11.96 6.57
N GLY A 202 20.69 -10.87 7.20
CA GLY A 202 20.65 -9.54 6.59
C GLY A 202 19.69 -9.44 5.41
N LEU A 203 18.63 -10.24 5.41
CA LEU A 203 17.63 -10.28 4.34
C LEU A 203 16.65 -9.11 4.43
N ILE A 204 16.43 -8.55 5.63
CA ILE A 204 15.49 -7.46 5.87
C ILE A 204 16.22 -6.13 5.67
N ARG A 205 16.18 -5.63 4.43
CA ARG A 205 16.83 -4.38 4.05
C ARG A 205 16.05 -3.65 2.97
N LYS A 206 16.32 -2.36 2.85
CA LYS A 206 15.82 -1.59 1.71
C LYS A 206 16.60 -2.04 0.49
N ARG A 207 15.88 -2.40 -0.57
CA ARG A 207 16.49 -2.69 -1.87
C ARG A 207 17.11 -1.41 -2.44
N ASN A 208 18.28 -1.53 -3.05
CA ASN A 208 18.87 -0.39 -3.73
C ASN A 208 18.26 -0.24 -5.14
N SER A 209 18.34 0.96 -5.72
CA SER A 209 17.76 1.21 -7.05
C SER A 209 18.33 0.28 -8.13
N GLY A 210 19.62 -0.07 -8.04
CA GLY A 210 20.26 -0.98 -9.00
C GLY A 210 19.69 -2.41 -8.98
N GLU A 211 19.33 -2.92 -7.81
CA GLU A 211 18.66 -4.23 -7.66
C GLU A 211 17.25 -4.22 -8.26
N ILE A 212 16.58 -3.08 -8.18
CA ILE A 212 15.23 -2.90 -8.75
C ILE A 212 15.35 -2.75 -10.27
N ASP A 213 16.27 -1.93 -10.76
CA ASP A 213 16.55 -1.75 -12.19
C ASP A 213 16.94 -3.08 -12.85
N ALA A 214 17.75 -3.90 -12.18
CA ALA A 214 18.13 -5.22 -12.67
C ALA A 214 16.92 -6.19 -12.75
N GLU A 215 15.99 -6.14 -11.79
CA GLU A 215 14.77 -6.95 -11.83
C GLU A 215 13.80 -6.46 -12.91
N ILE A 216 13.61 -5.13 -13.04
CA ILE A 216 12.81 -4.52 -14.11
C ILE A 216 13.36 -4.94 -15.47
N TYR A 217 14.68 -4.84 -15.66
CA TYR A 217 15.33 -5.26 -16.89
C TYR A 217 15.08 -6.75 -17.16
N ARG A 218 15.35 -7.64 -16.19
CA ARG A 218 15.15 -9.08 -16.34
C ARG A 218 13.71 -9.42 -16.70
N TYR A 219 12.73 -8.86 -15.99
CA TYR A 219 11.31 -9.12 -16.24
C TYR A 219 10.85 -8.53 -17.59
N THR A 220 11.34 -7.35 -17.98
CA THR A 220 11.11 -6.77 -19.32
C THR A 220 11.67 -7.70 -20.41
N MET A 221 12.83 -8.30 -20.19
CA MET A 221 13.41 -9.27 -21.12
C MET A 221 12.55 -10.54 -21.21
N GLU A 222 12.08 -11.08 -20.08
CA GLU A 222 11.19 -12.24 -20.06
C GLU A 222 9.86 -11.98 -20.80
N LEU A 223 9.26 -10.79 -20.62
CA LEU A 223 8.08 -10.37 -21.39
C LEU A 223 8.40 -10.25 -22.88
N GLY A 224 9.56 -9.69 -23.22
CA GLY A 224 10.03 -9.56 -24.60
C GLY A 224 10.21 -10.92 -25.28
N GLU A 225 10.80 -11.89 -24.59
CA GLU A 225 10.99 -13.25 -25.12
C GLU A 225 9.64 -13.95 -25.35
N LYS A 226 8.68 -13.80 -24.43
CA LYS A 226 7.31 -14.31 -24.62
C LYS A 226 6.63 -13.66 -25.83
N PHE A 227 6.72 -12.34 -25.95
CA PHE A 227 6.13 -11.60 -27.07
C PHE A 227 6.74 -12.00 -28.41
N CYS A 228 8.07 -12.13 -28.50
CA CYS A 228 8.75 -12.59 -29.73
C CYS A 228 8.35 -14.03 -30.10
N ALA A 229 8.22 -14.92 -29.11
CA ALA A 229 7.77 -16.30 -29.33
C ALA A 229 6.34 -16.35 -29.89
N GLU A 230 5.43 -15.53 -29.37
CA GLU A 230 4.05 -15.40 -29.88
C GLU A 230 4.00 -14.86 -31.31
N HIS A 231 4.94 -13.99 -31.69
CA HIS A 231 5.04 -13.39 -33.02
C HIS A 231 5.96 -14.17 -33.98
N GLN A 232 6.36 -15.39 -33.61
CA GLN A 232 7.22 -16.29 -34.42
C GLN A 232 8.57 -15.66 -34.85
N MET A 233 9.06 -14.68 -34.09
CA MET A 233 10.38 -14.10 -34.32
C MET A 233 11.42 -14.98 -33.63
N SER A 234 12.08 -15.84 -34.40
CA SER A 234 13.15 -16.75 -33.94
C SER A 234 14.48 -16.03 -33.74
#